data_AF-A0A327HQY5-F1
#
_entry.id   AF-A0A327HQY5-F1
#
_cell.length_a   1.000
_cell.length_b   1.000
_cell.length_c   1.000
_cell.angle_alpha   90.00
_cell.angle_beta   90.00
_cell.angle_gamma   90.00
#
_symmetry.space_group_name_H-M   'P 1'
#
loop_
_entity.id
_entity.type
_entity.pdbx_description
1 polymer ?
#
loop_
_entity_poly.entity_id
_entity_poly.type
_entity_poly.pdbx_seq_one_letter_code
_entity_poly.pdbx_strand_id
1 'polypeptide(L)'
;MAIGRAAIMGILAWAMMISLDFPREYSIGVGIFAAFITESTVQSNARAHLKHKASNLQNELNIAISELGQMKRALDNTTTDLRHALDELHRRDAIGSPAARELLARQEEAVKAQKKAIDLSASRSVETLESLERMIISQGDQTARVQEVLSVVLEKLALTPRQNINMKDSVLTQENNSTPSMSDDLIALMG
;
A
#
# COMPACT_ATOMS: atom_id res chain seq x y z
N MET A 1 -41.92 38.04 43.41
CA MET A 1 -42.88 39.14 43.60
C MET A 1 -44.22 38.83 42.92
N ALA A 2 -44.96 37.81 43.39
CA ALA A 2 -46.24 37.42 42.78
C ALA A 2 -47.43 37.96 43.60
N ILE A 3 -47.38 37.76 44.92
CA ILE A 3 -48.33 38.27 45.90
C ILE A 3 -48.56 39.79 45.77
N GLY A 4 -47.50 40.58 45.58
CA GLY A 4 -47.63 42.03 45.42
C GLY A 4 -48.41 42.46 44.18
N ARG A 5 -48.29 41.72 43.06
CA ARG A 5 -49.02 42.04 41.81
C ARG A 5 -50.48 41.63 41.91
N ALA A 6 -50.76 40.46 42.48
CA ALA A 6 -52.13 39.99 42.71
C ALA A 6 -52.89 40.93 43.67
N ALA A 7 -52.24 41.41 44.74
CA ALA A 7 -52.81 42.37 45.66
C ALA A 7 -53.14 43.71 44.97
N ILE A 8 -52.25 44.24 44.14
CA ILE A 8 -52.49 45.47 43.38
C ILE A 8 -53.70 45.32 42.44
N MET A 9 -53.80 44.20 41.72
CA MET A 9 -54.91 43.93 40.80
C MET A 9 -56.23 43.73 41.55
N GLY A 10 -56.21 43.07 42.72
CA GLY A 10 -57.40 42.93 43.57
C GLY A 10 -57.88 44.26 44.13
N ILE A 11 -56.97 45.14 44.55
CA ILE A 11 -57.29 46.50 45.04
C ILE A 11 -57.84 47.36 43.90
N LEU A 12 -57.27 47.27 42.69
CA LEU A 12 -57.78 47.98 41.51
C LEU A 12 -59.18 47.51 41.12
N ALA A 13 -59.42 46.20 41.11
CA ALA A 13 -60.75 45.64 40.81
C ALA A 13 -61.79 46.05 41.86
N TRP A 14 -61.41 46.05 43.13
CA TRP A 14 -62.25 46.53 44.23
C TRP A 14 -62.59 48.02 44.09
N ALA A 15 -61.57 48.86 43.83
CA ALA A 15 -61.75 50.30 43.63
C ALA A 15 -62.63 50.61 42.40
N MET A 16 -62.47 49.84 41.31
CA MET A 16 -63.29 49.96 40.11
C MET A 16 -64.77 49.64 40.37
N MET A 17 -65.05 48.62 41.21
CA MET A 17 -66.42 48.28 41.60
C MET A 17 -67.08 49.35 42.46
N ILE A 18 -66.31 50.03 43.32
CA ILE A 18 -66.81 51.16 44.11
C ILE A 18 -67.15 52.35 43.20
N SER A 19 -66.33 52.63 42.18
CA SER A 19 -66.58 53.71 41.23
C SER A 19 -67.81 53.48 40.33
N LEU A 20 -68.29 52.24 40.23
CA LEU A 20 -69.49 51.84 39.47
C LEU A 20 -70.74 51.74 40.36
N ASP A 21 -70.67 52.23 41.60
CA ASP A 21 -71.78 52.27 42.58
C ASP A 21 -72.36 50.89 42.94
N PHE A 22 -71.55 49.82 42.82
CA PHE A 22 -71.96 48.48 43.25
C PHE A 22 -72.06 48.38 44.78
N PRO A 23 -73.01 47.56 45.30
CA PRO A 23 -73.17 47.34 46.73
C PRO A 23 -71.86 46.85 47.39
N ARG A 24 -71.47 47.56 48.45
CA ARG A 24 -70.18 47.44 49.14
C ARG A 24 -69.92 46.05 49.75
N GLU A 25 -70.97 45.30 50.01
CA GLU A 25 -70.91 43.93 50.54
C GLU A 25 -70.28 42.94 49.54
N TYR A 26 -70.46 43.16 48.24
CA TYR A 26 -69.98 42.23 47.20
C TYR A 26 -68.64 42.64 46.58
N SER A 27 -68.28 43.93 46.66
CA SER A 27 -67.08 44.45 45.99
C SER A 27 -65.78 43.84 46.55
N ILE A 28 -65.70 43.61 47.87
CA ILE A 28 -64.52 43.00 48.51
C ILE A 28 -64.32 41.56 48.00
N GLY A 29 -65.41 40.80 47.87
CA GLY A 29 -65.39 39.45 47.32
C GLY A 29 -64.88 39.43 45.87
N VAL A 30 -65.31 40.39 45.05
CA VAL A 30 -64.83 40.55 43.67
C VAL A 30 -63.33 40.86 43.62
N GLY A 31 -62.82 41.72 44.50
CA GLY A 31 -61.39 42.05 44.55
C GLY A 31 -60.51 40.85 44.91
N ILE A 32 -60.92 40.06 45.92
CA ILE A 32 -60.21 38.83 46.32
C ILE A 32 -60.27 37.78 45.19
N PHE A 33 -61.43 37.61 44.57
CA PHE A 33 -61.61 36.68 43.46
C PHE A 33 -60.75 37.07 42.24
N ALA A 34 -60.72 38.36 41.89
CA ALA A 34 -59.90 38.88 40.80
C ALA A 34 -58.40 38.69 41.07
N ALA A 35 -57.94 38.91 42.30
CA ALA A 35 -56.56 38.65 42.70
C ALA A 35 -56.21 37.16 42.55
N PHE A 36 -57.10 36.26 42.97
CA PHE A 36 -56.91 34.81 42.88
C PHE A 36 -56.86 34.32 41.43
N ILE A 37 -57.77 34.79 40.56
CA ILE A 37 -57.78 34.43 39.13
C ILE A 37 -56.52 34.94 38.42
N THR A 38 -56.08 36.16 38.74
CA THR A 38 -54.85 36.73 38.16
C THR A 38 -53.62 35.90 38.54
N GLU A 39 -53.50 35.51 39.81
CA GLU A 39 -52.38 34.67 40.25
C GLU A 39 -52.45 33.26 39.63
N SER A 40 -53.66 32.67 39.57
CA SER A 40 -53.89 31.34 39.00
C SER A 40 -53.53 31.28 37.52
N THR A 41 -53.92 32.30 36.74
CA THR A 41 -53.63 32.37 35.29
C THR A 41 -52.14 32.59 35.04
N VAL A 42 -51.48 33.46 35.79
CA VAL A 42 -50.03 33.69 35.67
C VAL A 42 -49.24 32.45 36.07
N GLN A 43 -49.63 31.76 37.14
CA GLN A 43 -48.97 30.53 37.58
C GLN A 43 -49.18 29.38 36.59
N SER A 44 -50.38 29.26 36.02
CA SER A 44 -50.69 28.28 34.97
C SER A 44 -49.84 28.53 33.72
N ASN A 45 -49.73 29.79 33.29
CA ASN A 45 -48.96 30.15 32.10
C ASN A 45 -47.45 29.91 32.30
N ALA A 46 -46.92 30.22 33.50
CA ALA A 46 -45.53 29.91 33.84
C ALA A 46 -45.25 28.40 33.83
N ARG A 47 -46.17 27.59 34.38
CA ARG A 47 -46.07 26.12 34.36
C ARG A 47 -46.18 25.58 32.94
N ALA A 48 -47.10 26.10 32.12
CA ALA A 48 -47.25 25.70 30.73
C ALA A 48 -45.98 25.99 29.93
N HIS A 49 -45.40 27.18 30.09
CA HIS A 49 -44.15 27.56 29.43
C HIS A 49 -42.97 26.69 29.86
N LEU A 50 -42.84 26.38 31.15
CA LEU A 50 -41.81 25.45 31.64
C LEU A 50 -42.03 24.02 31.13
N LYS A 51 -43.28 23.57 31.07
CA LYS A 51 -43.63 22.25 30.53
C LYS A 51 -43.30 22.15 29.05
N HIS A 52 -43.58 23.19 28.26
CA HIS A 52 -43.21 23.25 26.85
C HIS A 52 -41.69 23.27 26.64
N LYS A 53 -40.94 24.01 27.47
CA LYS A 53 -39.48 23.96 27.43
C LYS A 53 -38.94 22.57 27.78
N ALA A 54 -39.49 21.94 28.81
CA ALA A 54 -39.10 20.59 29.20
C ALA A 54 -39.42 19.56 28.10
N SER A 55 -40.58 19.65 27.45
CA SER A 55 -40.94 18.77 26.33
C SER A 55 -40.06 18.99 25.11
N ASN A 56 -39.70 20.24 24.81
CA ASN A 56 -38.82 20.55 23.68
C ASN A 56 -37.41 20.01 23.93
N LEU A 57 -36.84 20.23 25.13
CA LEU A 57 -35.55 19.65 25.51
C LEU A 57 -35.59 18.12 25.48
N GLN A 58 -36.67 17.50 25.94
CA GLN A 58 -36.82 16.05 25.90
C GLN A 58 -36.86 15.54 24.45
N ASN A 59 -37.52 16.26 23.56
CA ASN A 59 -37.56 15.92 22.14
C ASN A 59 -36.19 16.09 21.48
N GLU A 60 -35.50 17.19 21.73
CA GLU A 60 -34.12 17.43 21.25
C GLU A 60 -33.16 16.34 21.75
N LEU A 61 -33.23 15.97 23.03
CA LEU A 61 -32.43 14.88 23.59
C LEU A 61 -32.75 13.54 22.92
N ASN A 62 -34.03 13.25 22.67
CA ASN A 62 -34.43 12.01 22.02
C ASN A 62 -33.92 11.94 20.56
N ILE A 63 -33.94 13.06 19.84
CA ILE A 63 -33.36 13.18 18.50
C ILE A 63 -31.84 12.95 18.57
N ALA A 64 -31.14 13.62 19.49
CA ALA A 64 -29.70 13.46 19.65
C ALA A 64 -29.30 12.01 20.01
N ILE A 65 -30.07 11.33 20.87
CA ILE A 65 -29.87 9.92 21.19
C ILE A 65 -30.03 9.04 19.94
N SER A 66 -31.06 9.29 19.13
CA SER A 66 -31.27 8.57 17.87
C SER A 66 -30.11 8.76 16.90
N GLU A 67 -29.61 9.99 16.78
CA GLU A 67 -28.48 10.34 15.92
C GLU A 67 -27.18 9.69 16.40
N LEU A 68 -26.89 9.71 17.70
CA LEU A 68 -25.76 8.98 18.29
C LEU A 68 -25.85 7.47 18.03
N GLY A 69 -27.05 6.91 18.08
CA GLY A 69 -27.29 5.51 17.73
C GLY A 69 -26.98 5.21 16.26
N GLN A 70 -27.34 6.11 15.35
CA GLN A 70 -27.01 5.98 13.93
C GLN A 70 -25.50 6.12 13.67
N MET A 71 -24.85 7.10 14.30
CA MET A 71 -23.41 7.32 14.18
C MET A 71 -22.62 6.14 14.73
N LYS A 72 -23.05 5.55 15.85
CA LYS A 72 -22.46 4.31 16.39
C LYS A 72 -22.55 3.16 15.38
N ARG A 73 -23.71 2.96 14.75
CA ARG A 73 -23.90 1.92 13.72
C ARG A 73 -23.00 2.15 12.50
N ALA A 74 -22.90 3.40 12.04
CA ALA A 74 -22.01 3.75 10.94
C ALA A 74 -20.54 3.44 11.30
N LEU A 75 -20.11 3.77 12.51
CA LEU A 75 -18.76 3.48 12.99
C LEU A 75 -18.50 1.97 13.12
N ASP A 76 -19.46 1.20 13.62
CA ASP A 76 -19.37 -0.26 13.70
C ASP A 76 -19.25 -0.90 12.30
N ASN A 77 -20.02 -0.40 11.33
CA ASN A 77 -19.93 -0.83 9.93
C ASN A 77 -18.56 -0.50 9.34
N THR A 78 -18.10 0.74 9.47
CA THR A 78 -16.78 1.17 9.00
C THR A 78 -15.65 0.36 9.65
N THR A 79 -15.76 0.06 10.95
CA THR A 79 -14.78 -0.79 11.65
C THR A 79 -14.75 -2.20 11.08
N THR A 80 -15.92 -2.74 10.73
CA THR A 80 -16.05 -4.06 10.11
C THR A 80 -15.46 -4.06 8.70
N ASP A 81 -15.76 -3.04 7.90
CA ASP A 81 -15.20 -2.86 6.56
C ASP A 81 -13.68 -2.71 6.59
N LEU A 82 -13.13 -1.95 7.54
CA LEU A 82 -11.69 -1.81 7.73
C LEU A 82 -11.05 -3.14 8.14
N ARG A 83 -11.68 -3.93 9.01
CA ARG A 83 -11.19 -5.27 9.36
C ARG A 83 -11.18 -6.18 8.15
N HIS A 84 -12.24 -6.17 7.34
CA HIS A 84 -12.30 -6.96 6.13
C HIS A 84 -11.25 -6.53 5.10
N ALA A 85 -11.05 -5.22 4.94
CA ALA A 85 -9.99 -4.66 4.09
C ALA A 85 -8.59 -5.04 4.60
N LEU A 86 -8.38 -5.04 5.92
CA LEU A 86 -7.13 -5.49 6.55
C LEU A 86 -6.91 -6.99 6.30
N ASP A 87 -7.93 -7.82 6.45
CA ASP A 87 -7.83 -9.26 6.19
C ASP A 87 -7.52 -9.54 4.72
N GLU A 88 -8.12 -8.80 3.80
CA GLU A 88 -7.83 -8.93 2.37
C GLU A 88 -6.44 -8.37 2.02
N LEU A 89 -5.97 -7.32 2.70
CA LEU A 89 -4.59 -6.84 2.60
C LEU A 89 -3.61 -7.89 3.10
N HIS A 90 -3.85 -8.49 4.27
CA HIS A 90 -3.03 -9.58 4.81
C HIS A 90 -3.06 -10.81 3.89
N ARG A 91 -4.20 -11.14 3.29
CA ARG A 91 -4.31 -12.21 2.32
C ARG A 91 -3.51 -11.90 1.06
N ARG A 92 -3.56 -10.66 0.55
CA ARG A 92 -2.75 -10.20 -0.58
C ARG A 92 -1.27 -10.17 -0.26
N ASP A 93 -0.88 -9.77 0.94
CA ASP A 93 0.51 -9.82 1.38
C ASP A 93 0.96 -11.27 1.56
N ALA A 94 0.12 -12.16 2.07
CA ALA A 94 0.39 -13.59 2.15
C ALA A 94 0.42 -14.29 0.78
N ILE A 95 -0.11 -13.69 -0.29
CA ILE A 95 -0.05 -14.24 -1.65
C ILE A 95 1.06 -13.58 -2.48
N GLY A 96 1.25 -12.27 -2.35
CA GLY A 96 2.20 -11.47 -3.13
C GLY A 96 3.61 -11.43 -2.53
N SER A 97 3.76 -11.51 -1.21
CA SER A 97 5.06 -11.44 -0.52
C SER A 97 5.84 -12.77 -0.54
N PRO A 98 5.26 -13.96 -0.29
CA PRO A 98 6.06 -15.18 -0.26
C PRO A 98 6.48 -15.66 -1.65
N ALA A 99 5.62 -15.57 -2.67
CA ALA A 99 5.99 -15.95 -4.03
C ALA A 99 7.06 -14.99 -4.60
N ALA A 100 6.94 -13.68 -4.36
CA ALA A 100 7.95 -12.71 -4.77
C ALA A 100 9.25 -12.84 -3.96
N ARG A 101 9.18 -13.12 -2.65
CA ARG A 101 10.37 -13.39 -1.82
C ARG A 101 11.07 -14.68 -2.21
N GLU A 102 10.34 -15.73 -2.54
CA GLU A 102 10.92 -16.98 -3.01
C GLU A 102 11.54 -16.82 -4.40
N LEU A 103 10.90 -16.06 -5.30
CA LEU A 103 11.46 -15.75 -6.61
C LEU A 103 12.72 -14.88 -6.49
N LEU A 104 12.72 -13.88 -5.60
CA LEU A 104 13.88 -13.05 -5.31
C LEU A 104 15.02 -13.84 -4.67
N ALA A 105 14.73 -14.75 -3.72
CA ALA A 105 15.74 -15.62 -3.12
C ALA A 105 16.37 -16.56 -4.16
N ARG A 106 15.55 -17.16 -5.04
CA ARG A 106 16.05 -17.97 -6.17
C ARG A 106 16.85 -17.15 -7.16
N GLN A 107 16.46 -15.90 -7.44
CA GLN A 107 17.24 -14.99 -8.28
C GLN A 107 18.57 -14.60 -7.62
N GLU A 108 18.59 -14.34 -6.32
CA GLU A 108 19.81 -14.04 -5.57
C GLU A 108 20.80 -15.22 -5.59
N GLU A 109 20.31 -16.45 -5.39
CA GLU A 109 21.12 -17.66 -5.49
C GLU A 109 21.67 -17.89 -6.91
N ALA A 110 20.84 -17.69 -7.94
CA ALA A 110 21.25 -17.80 -9.34
C ALA A 110 22.32 -16.76 -9.72
N VAL A 111 22.14 -15.51 -9.28
CA VAL A 111 23.12 -14.42 -9.50
C VAL A 111 24.43 -14.72 -8.77
N LYS A 112 24.38 -15.27 -7.55
CA LYS A 112 25.57 -15.65 -6.79
C LYS A 112 26.33 -16.80 -7.47
N ALA A 113 25.63 -17.79 -8.01
CA ALA A 113 26.22 -18.88 -8.78
C ALA A 113 26.85 -18.37 -10.09
N GLN A 114 26.16 -17.48 -10.80
CA GLN A 114 26.67 -16.86 -12.02
C GLN A 114 27.91 -16.00 -11.76
N LYS A 115 27.92 -15.20 -10.68
CA LYS A 115 29.10 -14.42 -10.26
C LYS A 115 30.30 -15.32 -10.01
N LYS A 116 30.12 -16.46 -9.33
CA LYS A 116 31.19 -17.42 -9.07
C LYS A 116 31.71 -18.08 -10.36
N ALA A 117 30.83 -18.36 -11.32
CA ALA A 117 31.22 -18.91 -12.61
C ALA A 117 31.98 -17.89 -13.49
N ILE A 118 31.58 -16.62 -13.45
CA ILE A 118 32.30 -15.52 -14.14
C ILE A 118 33.70 -15.34 -13.53
N ASP A 119 33.82 -15.33 -12.21
CA ASP A 119 35.11 -15.18 -11.52
C ASP A 119 36.08 -16.32 -11.88
N LEU A 120 35.60 -17.56 -11.90
CA LEU A 120 36.37 -18.73 -12.32
C LEU A 120 36.76 -18.69 -13.80
N SER A 121 35.87 -18.19 -14.67
CA SER A 121 36.14 -18.06 -16.10
C SER A 121 37.13 -16.93 -16.39
N ALA A 122 37.04 -15.83 -15.64
CA ALA A 122 37.99 -14.73 -15.72
C ALA A 122 39.38 -15.16 -15.24
N SER A 123 39.48 -15.88 -14.12
CA SER A 123 40.76 -16.42 -13.63
C SER A 123 41.38 -17.39 -14.62
N ARG A 124 40.58 -18.29 -15.20
CA ARG A 124 41.04 -19.22 -16.25
C ARG A 124 41.48 -18.47 -17.51
N SER A 125 40.77 -17.40 -17.87
CA SER A 125 41.15 -16.57 -19.03
C SER A 125 42.50 -15.87 -18.80
N VAL A 126 42.75 -15.35 -17.59
CA VAL A 126 44.05 -14.79 -17.21
C VAL A 126 45.15 -15.85 -17.26
N GLU A 127 44.91 -17.05 -16.72
CA GLU A 127 45.87 -18.16 -16.78
C GLU A 127 46.15 -18.60 -18.23
N THR A 128 45.14 -18.64 -19.10
CA THR A 128 45.33 -18.96 -20.52
C THR A 128 46.09 -17.85 -21.26
N LEU A 129 45.85 -16.58 -20.93
CA LEU A 129 46.61 -15.46 -21.48
C LEU A 129 48.09 -15.52 -21.05
N GLU A 130 48.35 -15.85 -19.79
CA GLU A 130 49.71 -16.05 -19.28
C GLU A 130 50.38 -17.28 -19.92
N SER A 131 49.64 -18.37 -20.12
CA SER A 131 50.14 -19.54 -20.84
C SER A 131 50.41 -19.24 -22.32
N LEU A 132 49.59 -18.41 -22.97
CA LEU A 132 49.82 -17.95 -24.33
C LEU A 132 51.04 -17.02 -24.39
N GLU A 133 51.21 -16.13 -23.44
CA GLU A 133 52.41 -15.28 -23.33
C GLU A 133 53.68 -16.12 -23.18
N ARG A 134 53.69 -17.09 -22.25
CA ARG A 134 54.80 -18.02 -22.06
C ARG A 134 55.06 -18.87 -23.31
N MET A 135 54.00 -19.30 -24.00
CA MET A 135 54.11 -20.04 -25.25
C MET A 135 54.69 -19.17 -26.37
N ILE A 136 54.25 -17.91 -26.51
CA ILE A 136 54.79 -16.95 -27.49
C ILE A 136 56.27 -16.68 -27.22
N ILE A 137 56.66 -16.49 -25.96
CA ILE A 137 58.08 -16.31 -25.57
C ILE A 137 58.88 -17.58 -25.92
N SER A 138 58.37 -18.76 -25.56
CA SER A 138 58.99 -20.04 -25.88
C SER A 138 59.05 -20.30 -27.38
N GLN A 139 58.05 -19.86 -28.14
CA GLN A 139 57.98 -20.02 -29.59
C GLN A 139 58.89 -19.02 -30.30
N GLY A 140 59.10 -17.83 -29.75
CA GLY A 140 60.15 -16.90 -30.16
C GLY A 140 61.54 -17.50 -29.96
N ASP A 141 61.79 -18.10 -28.79
CA ASP A 141 63.07 -18.77 -28.48
C ASP A 141 63.28 -20.04 -29.34
N GLN A 142 62.21 -20.79 -29.61
CA GLN A 142 62.24 -21.90 -30.58
C GLN A 142 62.43 -21.41 -32.02
N THR A 143 61.85 -20.29 -32.43
CA THR A 143 62.03 -19.73 -33.78
C THR A 143 63.46 -19.22 -33.97
N ALA A 144 64.06 -18.61 -32.94
CA ALA A 144 65.46 -18.23 -32.94
C ALA A 144 66.39 -19.45 -33.04
N ARG A 145 66.14 -20.50 -32.24
CA ARG A 145 66.90 -21.77 -32.33
C ARG A 145 66.67 -22.50 -33.64
N VAL A 146 65.46 -22.47 -34.21
CA VAL A 146 65.16 -23.06 -35.52
C VAL A 146 65.82 -22.27 -36.64
N GLN A 147 65.91 -20.94 -36.55
CA GLN A 147 66.70 -20.14 -37.50
C GLN A 147 68.20 -20.41 -37.39
N GLU A 148 68.73 -20.59 -36.18
CA GLU A 148 70.11 -21.00 -35.95
C GLU A 148 70.37 -22.40 -36.54
N VAL A 149 69.52 -23.38 -36.23
CA VAL A 149 69.63 -24.74 -36.78
C VAL A 149 69.44 -24.74 -38.30
N LEU A 150 68.54 -23.91 -38.86
CA LEU A 150 68.38 -23.74 -40.29
C LEU A 150 69.59 -23.07 -40.94
N SER A 151 70.26 -22.12 -40.27
CA SER A 151 71.53 -21.57 -40.77
C SER A 151 72.63 -22.64 -40.79
N VAL A 152 72.71 -23.49 -39.77
CA VAL A 152 73.66 -24.61 -39.71
C VAL A 152 73.31 -25.71 -40.74
N VAL A 153 72.02 -25.95 -40.99
CA VAL A 153 71.56 -26.90 -42.00
C VAL A 153 71.74 -26.33 -43.41
N LEU A 154 71.58 -25.03 -43.63
CA LEU A 154 71.92 -24.36 -44.88
C LEU A 154 73.43 -24.39 -45.13
N GLU A 155 74.23 -24.17 -44.09
CA GLU A 155 75.68 -24.32 -44.17
C GLU A 155 76.08 -25.76 -44.51
N LYS A 156 75.41 -26.76 -43.91
CA LYS A 156 75.62 -28.18 -44.25
C LYS A 156 75.07 -28.59 -45.61
N LEU A 157 73.96 -28.02 -46.07
CA LEU A 157 73.37 -28.26 -47.40
C LEU A 157 74.20 -27.60 -48.51
N ALA A 158 74.89 -26.49 -48.22
CA ALA A 158 75.87 -25.91 -49.13
C ALA A 158 77.10 -26.82 -49.34
N LEU A 159 77.34 -27.77 -48.44
CA LEU A 159 78.50 -28.66 -48.45
C LEU A 159 78.18 -30.11 -48.89
N THR A 160 76.96 -30.45 -49.31
CA THR A 160 76.65 -31.84 -49.73
C THR A 160 75.64 -31.92 -50.89
N PRO A 161 75.91 -32.65 -52.01
CA PRO A 161 75.08 -32.63 -53.20
C PRO A 161 73.82 -33.53 -53.12
N ARG A 162 72.81 -33.11 -53.89
CA ARG A 162 71.40 -33.54 -53.92
C ARG A 162 71.17 -35.06 -54.11
N GLN A 163 70.21 -35.60 -53.35
CA GLN A 163 69.42 -36.74 -53.81
C GLN A 163 67.94 -36.63 -53.42
N ASN A 164 67.13 -37.13 -54.34
CA ASN A 164 65.71 -36.95 -54.63
C ASN A 164 64.76 -37.51 -53.56
N ILE A 165 63.74 -36.76 -53.11
CA ILE A 165 62.56 -37.33 -52.42
C ILE A 165 61.28 -36.73 -53.01
N ASN A 166 60.42 -37.63 -53.45
CA ASN A 166 59.13 -37.43 -54.11
C ASN A 166 58.03 -37.35 -53.02
N MET A 167 57.26 -36.25 -52.97
CA MET A 167 56.26 -36.03 -51.92
C MET A 167 54.85 -36.21 -52.52
N LYS A 168 54.17 -37.28 -52.11
CA LYS A 168 52.77 -37.56 -52.47
C LYS A 168 51.82 -36.67 -51.65
N ASP A 169 50.93 -36.05 -52.40
CA ASP A 169 49.77 -35.26 -52.00
C ASP A 169 48.73 -36.11 -51.23
N SER A 170 48.26 -35.63 -50.08
CA SER A 170 47.11 -36.18 -49.36
C SER A 170 46.48 -35.09 -48.50
N VAL A 171 45.53 -34.36 -49.11
CA VAL A 171 44.60 -33.46 -48.44
C VAL A 171 43.26 -34.18 -48.31
N LEU A 172 42.79 -34.38 -47.08
CA LEU A 172 41.43 -34.84 -46.77
C LEU A 172 40.63 -33.65 -46.19
N THR A 173 39.66 -33.17 -46.96
CA THR A 173 38.59 -32.27 -46.50
C THR A 173 37.38 -33.11 -46.12
N GLN A 174 37.04 -33.17 -44.83
CA GLN A 174 35.84 -33.83 -44.33
C GLN A 174 34.72 -32.79 -44.14
N GLU A 175 33.65 -32.94 -44.93
CA GLU A 175 32.49 -32.05 -45.00
C GLU A 175 31.35 -32.56 -44.09
N ASN A 176 30.94 -31.71 -43.14
CA ASN A 176 29.60 -31.41 -42.60
C ASN A 176 28.47 -32.47 -42.64
N ASN A 177 27.91 -32.83 -41.46
CA ASN A 177 26.46 -32.74 -41.19
C ASN A 177 26.12 -32.92 -39.69
N SER A 178 25.31 -32.01 -39.12
CA SER A 178 24.25 -32.23 -38.10
C SER A 178 24.12 -31.05 -37.11
N THR A 179 23.31 -30.05 -37.47
CA THR A 179 22.65 -29.13 -36.54
C THR A 179 21.15 -29.48 -36.51
N PRO A 180 20.55 -29.80 -35.34
CA PRO A 180 19.12 -30.06 -35.25
C PRO A 180 18.35 -28.73 -35.22
N SER A 181 17.45 -28.52 -36.18
CA SER A 181 16.55 -27.38 -36.24
C SER A 181 15.40 -27.54 -35.24
N MET A 182 15.27 -26.52 -34.39
CA MET A 182 14.32 -26.33 -33.29
C MET A 182 12.87 -26.08 -33.78
N SER A 183 12.37 -26.91 -34.70
CA SER A 183 11.09 -26.70 -35.39
C SER A 183 10.01 -27.73 -35.03
N ASP A 184 10.36 -28.86 -34.42
CA ASP A 184 9.39 -29.93 -34.10
C ASP A 184 8.70 -29.75 -32.73
N ASP A 185 9.29 -29.00 -31.79
CA ASP A 185 8.69 -28.76 -30.47
C ASP A 185 7.52 -27.76 -30.47
N LEU A 186 7.41 -26.91 -31.51
CA LEU A 186 6.32 -25.93 -31.61
C LEU A 186 5.00 -26.53 -32.13
N ILE A 187 5.04 -27.69 -32.78
CA ILE A 187 3.84 -28.36 -33.32
C ILE A 187 3.18 -29.26 -32.26
N ALA A 188 3.91 -29.66 -31.21
CA ALA A 188 3.38 -30.47 -30.11
C ALA A 188 2.60 -29.67 -29.03
N LEU A 189 2.71 -28.33 -29.02
CA LEU A 189 2.06 -27.46 -28.02
C LEU A 189 0.72 -26.86 -28.50
N MET A 190 0.18 -27.31 -29.64
CA MET A 190 -1.05 -26.77 -30.22
C MET A 190 -2.00 -27.85 -30.79
N GLY A 191 -1.97 -29.05 -30.19
CA GLY A 191 -2.90 -30.15 -30.43
C GLY A 191 -3.74 -30.46 -29.20
#